data_AF-A0A2C9A931-F1
#
_entry.id   AF-A0A2C9A931-F1
#
_cell.length_a   1.000
_cell.length_b   1.000
_cell.length_c   1.000
_cell.angle_alpha   90.00
_cell.angle_beta   90.00
_cell.angle_gamma   90.00
#
_symmetry.space_group_name_H-M   'P 1'
#
loop_
_entity.id
_entity.type
_entity.pdbx_description
1 polymer ?
#
loop_
_entity_poly.entity_id
_entity_poly.type
_entity_poly.pdbx_seq_one_letter_code
_entity_poly.pdbx_strand_id
1 'polypeptide(L)'
;MAIKIADYSREPKDNPMSIRRIEVWRYDEKVYSKTYDTLSYKKMINIRDELLWAEEADTAGDWHYIGARIAPLSSYRLEVEDFAGHVTTRKFTLHPKCKGNSQLVTTHFQTSPLYTFLAKPMVDLFRCESGYTFKAMGSKDATLSEDLCKVFKHKPTLLAKIVETYPDLKAIQYSADAKSTGNGREVDETIAVFPFGKHQTSINWNTKIGDIAVGQKISGIPVGHDSTIRVLAVTRTRTDSVDYLEFHPKGLQFRGKWDVCIENPDNPAPLYWLGETSRNWFIFSKQSSGKKRCASTNELRDIASIQNDEPPTLGFPYWADAMAFGLNQPVLRIPLIYKYDGIPDGNAINVKSGKNWIAAEYDSEPREIVILAEKLPDAGEKINIQIQDEAKHKVSYDITIPEM
;
A
#
# COMPACT_ATOMS: atom_id res chain seq x y z
N MET A 1 22.66 5.22 7.19
CA MET A 1 21.48 5.80 7.89
C MET A 1 20.30 5.72 6.94
N ALA A 2 19.11 5.42 7.44
CA ALA A 2 17.88 5.51 6.66
C ALA A 2 17.04 6.68 7.19
N ILE A 3 16.44 7.45 6.31
CA ILE A 3 15.54 8.57 6.64
C ILE A 3 14.23 8.39 5.90
N LYS A 4 13.09 8.75 6.50
CA LYS A 4 11.80 8.79 5.83
C LYS A 4 11.48 10.24 5.50
N ILE A 5 11.15 10.51 4.24
CA ILE A 5 10.79 11.82 3.73
C ILE A 5 9.39 11.71 3.14
N ALA A 6 8.43 12.36 3.81
CA ALA A 6 7.10 12.53 3.27
C ALA A 6 7.07 13.79 2.41
N ASP A 7 6.85 13.62 1.10
CA ASP A 7 6.46 14.72 0.23
C ASP A 7 4.93 14.79 0.20
N TYR A 8 4.37 15.87 0.75
CA TYR A 8 2.94 16.17 0.77
C TYR A 8 2.56 17.24 -0.26
N SER A 9 3.50 17.67 -1.11
CA SER A 9 3.27 18.77 -2.05
C SER A 9 2.44 18.37 -3.27
N ARG A 10 2.21 17.07 -3.50
CA ARG A 10 1.40 16.53 -4.61
C ARG A 10 0.60 15.30 -4.21
N GLU A 11 -0.60 15.18 -4.77
CA GLU A 11 -1.36 13.94 -4.83
C GLU A 11 -1.01 13.20 -6.14
N PRO A 12 -0.88 11.85 -6.14
CA PRO A 12 -1.31 10.91 -5.11
C PRO A 12 -0.20 10.56 -4.13
N LYS A 13 -0.65 10.29 -2.90
CA LYS A 13 0.17 9.75 -1.82
C LYS A 13 0.67 8.30 -2.08
N ASP A 14 0.08 7.59 -3.04
CA ASP A 14 0.40 6.18 -3.35
C ASP A 14 1.59 6.01 -4.31
N ASN A 15 2.03 7.10 -4.95
CA ASN A 15 3.16 7.10 -5.86
C ASN A 15 3.97 8.39 -5.63
N PRO A 16 4.70 8.48 -4.50
CA PRO A 16 5.42 9.70 -4.15
C PRO A 16 6.37 10.07 -5.29
N MET A 17 6.11 11.21 -5.92
CA MET A 17 6.99 11.83 -6.89
C MET A 17 8.17 12.48 -6.17
N SER A 18 9.03 11.58 -5.70
CA SER A 18 10.49 11.62 -5.62
C SER A 18 11.18 12.92 -5.24
N ILE A 19 11.89 12.82 -4.13
CA ILE A 19 12.97 13.73 -3.79
C ILE A 19 13.97 13.83 -4.95
N ARG A 20 14.13 15.04 -5.49
CA ARG A 20 15.10 15.35 -6.55
C ARG A 20 16.52 15.33 -6.01
N ARG A 21 16.74 15.88 -4.81
CA ARG A 21 18.07 15.98 -4.20
C ARG A 21 18.04 15.75 -2.70
N ILE A 22 19.01 14.98 -2.21
CA ILE A 22 19.27 14.76 -0.78
C ILE A 22 20.70 15.14 -0.49
N GLU A 23 20.89 16.03 0.47
CA GLU A 23 22.21 16.37 0.99
C GLU A 23 22.26 16.18 2.50
N VAL A 24 23.37 15.64 2.98
CA VAL A 24 23.66 15.60 4.40
C VAL A 24 24.94 16.38 4.64
N TRP A 25 24.83 17.33 5.55
CA TRP A 25 25.91 18.14 6.03
C TRP A 25 26.23 17.75 7.47
N ARG A 26 27.51 17.58 7.77
CA ARG A 26 28.03 17.48 9.14
C ARG A 26 28.68 18.81 9.47
N TYR A 27 28.06 19.59 10.35
CA TYR A 27 28.40 21.02 10.51
C TYR A 27 28.32 21.72 9.13
N ASP A 28 29.44 22.21 8.60
CA ASP A 28 29.54 22.88 7.30
C ASP A 28 30.09 21.98 6.18
N GLU A 29 30.44 20.72 6.49
CA GLU A 29 30.97 19.76 5.53
C GLU A 29 29.84 18.92 4.91
N LYS A 30 29.70 18.95 3.58
CA LYS A 30 28.78 18.05 2.87
C LYS A 30 29.34 16.63 2.87
N VAL A 31 28.76 15.75 3.69
CA VAL A 31 29.18 14.35 3.84
C VAL A 31 28.41 13.39 2.92
N TYR A 32 27.32 13.87 2.32
CA TYR A 32 26.51 13.12 1.37
C TYR A 32 25.82 14.07 0.40
N SER A 33 25.75 13.67 -0.87
CA SER A 33 24.93 14.32 -1.88
C SER A 33 24.42 13.27 -2.84
N LYS A 34 23.13 13.30 -3.14
CA LYS A 34 22.54 12.46 -4.18
C LYS A 34 21.47 13.26 -4.91
N THR A 35 21.60 13.33 -6.23
CA THR A 35 20.63 13.96 -7.12
C THR A 35 20.06 12.89 -8.05
N TYR A 36 18.76 12.90 -8.24
CA TYR A 36 18.03 11.99 -9.11
C TYR A 36 17.50 12.77 -10.32
N ASP A 37 18.32 12.99 -11.36
CA ASP A 37 17.89 13.77 -12.54
C ASP A 37 16.84 13.04 -13.39
N THR A 38 16.80 11.70 -13.30
CA THR A 38 15.73 10.83 -13.81
C THR A 38 15.76 9.52 -13.03
N LEU A 39 14.60 9.08 -12.51
CA LEU A 39 14.48 7.79 -11.85
C LEU A 39 14.10 6.73 -12.87
N SER A 40 15.05 5.87 -13.24
CA SER A 40 14.70 4.68 -14.01
C SER A 40 13.85 3.74 -13.14
N TYR A 41 12.87 3.06 -13.74
CA TYR A 41 11.98 2.14 -13.04
C TYR A 41 12.71 1.11 -12.16
N LYS A 42 13.86 0.62 -12.63
CA LYS A 42 14.74 -0.26 -11.86
C LYS A 42 15.33 0.41 -10.60
N LYS A 43 15.66 1.70 -10.67
CA LYS A 43 16.10 2.48 -9.50
C LYS A 43 14.94 2.78 -8.56
N MET A 44 13.73 3.00 -9.08
CA MET A 44 12.51 3.14 -8.26
C MET A 44 12.23 1.88 -7.46
N ILE A 45 12.33 0.69 -8.07
CA ILE A 45 12.21 -0.59 -7.36
C ILE A 45 13.31 -0.74 -6.30
N ASN A 46 14.57 -0.48 -6.63
CA ASN A 46 15.66 -0.61 -5.65
C ASN A 46 15.51 0.37 -4.47
N ILE A 47 15.09 1.61 -4.74
CA ILE A 47 14.78 2.58 -3.70
C ILE A 47 13.62 2.01 -2.90
N ARG A 48 12.47 1.69 -3.48
CA ARG A 48 11.30 1.12 -2.80
C ARG A 48 11.59 -0.16 -1.97
N ASP A 49 12.43 -1.05 -2.49
CA ASP A 49 13.01 -2.24 -1.81
C ASP A 49 14.01 -1.88 -0.70
N GLU A 50 14.56 -0.67 -0.69
CA GLU A 50 15.27 -0.09 0.46
C GLU A 50 14.30 0.60 1.43
N LEU A 51 13.06 0.92 1.00
CA LEU A 51 12.12 1.81 1.71
C LEU A 51 11.04 1.10 2.51
N LEU A 52 10.47 0.02 2.00
CA LEU A 52 9.37 -0.71 2.66
C LEU A 52 9.83 -1.55 3.87
N TRP A 53 11.05 -1.32 4.34
CA TRP A 53 11.81 -2.17 5.24
C TRP A 53 12.17 -1.47 6.56
N ALA A 54 11.29 -0.60 7.09
CA ALA A 54 11.56 0.11 8.35
C ALA A 54 10.38 0.24 9.34
N GLU A 55 9.14 -0.09 8.92
CA GLU A 55 7.88 0.22 9.64
C GLU A 55 7.60 1.75 9.65
N GLU A 56 6.39 2.31 9.50
CA GLU A 56 5.05 1.82 9.19
C GLU A 56 4.75 1.97 7.68
N ALA A 57 4.00 1.05 7.07
CA ALA A 57 3.42 1.26 5.74
C ALA A 57 2.40 2.43 5.75
N ASP A 58 1.84 2.73 6.93
CA ASP A 58 0.74 3.68 7.13
C ASP A 58 1.20 5.13 7.34
N THR A 59 2.50 5.40 7.49
CA THR A 59 3.02 6.77 7.42
C THR A 59 3.42 7.10 5.99
N ALA A 60 2.85 8.16 5.44
CA ALA A 60 3.22 8.65 4.10
C ALA A 60 4.73 8.96 4.01
N GLY A 61 5.33 8.69 2.86
CA GLY A 61 6.68 9.14 2.51
C GLY A 61 7.64 8.05 2.02
N ASP A 62 8.61 8.50 1.23
CA ASP A 62 9.71 7.70 0.72
C ASP A 62 10.85 7.64 1.73
N TRP A 63 11.33 6.44 2.03
CA TRP A 63 12.60 6.32 2.73
C TRP A 63 13.77 6.65 1.79
N HIS A 64 14.95 6.88 2.34
CA HIS A 64 16.16 7.04 1.56
C HIS A 64 17.37 6.53 2.34
N TYR A 65 18.16 5.68 1.71
CA TYR A 65 19.41 5.22 2.28
C TYR A 65 20.55 6.21 2.02
N ILE A 66 21.14 6.66 3.13
CA ILE A 66 22.32 7.49 3.16
C ILE A 66 23.50 6.61 3.55
N GLY A 67 24.27 6.24 2.53
CA GLY A 67 25.51 5.46 2.64
C GLY A 67 26.73 6.26 3.10
N ALA A 68 26.54 7.43 3.72
CA ALA A 68 27.64 8.21 4.29
C ALA A 68 28.18 7.58 5.57
N ARG A 69 29.48 7.73 5.81
CA ARG A 69 30.06 7.40 7.12
C ARG A 69 29.59 8.44 8.13
N ILE A 70 28.79 7.98 9.08
CA ILE A 70 28.19 8.83 10.10
C ILE A 70 28.97 8.63 11.41
N ALA A 71 29.55 9.71 11.93
CA ALA A 71 30.26 9.73 13.20
C ALA A 71 29.25 9.89 14.36
N PRO A 72 29.41 9.12 15.45
CA PRO A 72 28.61 9.33 16.66
C PRO A 72 28.86 10.72 17.25
N LEU A 73 27.91 11.26 18.03
CA LEU A 73 28.03 12.54 18.74
C LEU A 73 28.21 13.78 17.83
N SER A 74 27.93 13.66 16.53
CA SER A 74 28.00 14.78 15.59
C SER A 74 26.61 15.34 15.29
N SER A 75 26.57 16.65 15.00
CA SER A 75 25.38 17.33 14.49
C SER A 75 25.34 17.26 12.96
N TYR A 76 24.16 16.95 12.45
CA TYR A 76 23.87 16.80 11.04
C TYR A 76 22.74 17.73 10.63
N ARG A 77 22.82 18.22 9.40
CA ARG A 77 21.76 18.91 8.69
C ARG A 77 21.42 18.10 7.44
N LEU A 78 20.18 17.66 7.36
CA LEU A 78 19.60 17.06 6.17
C LEU A 78 18.91 18.16 5.36
N GLU A 79 19.20 18.23 4.07
CA GLU A 79 18.52 19.09 3.10
C GLU A 79 17.92 18.22 2.00
N VAL A 80 16.68 18.51 1.65
CA VAL A 80 15.86 17.73 0.73
C VAL A 80 15.21 18.68 -0.25
N GLU A 81 15.32 18.40 -1.55
CA GLU A 81 14.68 19.18 -2.61
C GLU A 81 13.69 18.29 -3.39
N ASP A 82 12.49 18.80 -3.65
CA ASP A 82 11.49 18.15 -4.52
C ASP A 82 11.70 18.51 -6.01
N PHE A 83 10.91 17.92 -6.91
CA PHE A 83 10.96 18.27 -8.35
C PHE A 83 10.33 19.64 -8.69
N ALA A 84 9.63 20.27 -7.76
CA ALA A 84 9.13 21.64 -7.90
C ALA A 84 10.15 22.71 -7.45
N GLY A 85 11.29 22.28 -6.88
CA GLY A 85 12.37 23.15 -6.41
C GLY A 85 12.22 23.62 -4.96
N HIS A 86 11.27 23.10 -4.19
CA HIS A 86 11.15 23.43 -2.77
C HIS A 86 12.20 22.68 -1.95
N VAL A 87 12.85 23.38 -1.01
CA VAL A 87 13.90 22.82 -0.14
C VAL A 87 13.42 22.75 1.30
N THR A 88 13.43 21.56 1.88
CA THR A 88 13.18 21.30 3.30
C THR A 88 14.46 20.96 4.03
N THR A 89 14.67 21.54 5.22
CA THR A 89 15.88 21.34 6.03
C THR A 89 15.55 20.84 7.43
N ARG A 90 16.29 19.83 7.92
CA ARG A 90 16.17 19.35 9.30
C ARG A 90 17.53 19.12 9.94
N LYS A 91 17.74 19.65 11.15
CA LYS A 91 18.94 19.41 11.96
C LYS A 91 18.68 18.34 13.01
N PHE A 92 19.65 17.45 13.22
CA PHE A 92 19.59 16.42 14.25
C PHE A 92 21.00 16.10 14.77
N THR A 93 21.09 15.57 15.99
CA THR A 93 22.36 15.13 16.60
C THR A 93 22.24 13.68 17.00
N LEU A 94 23.27 12.89 16.71
CA LEU A 94 23.27 11.47 17.02
C LEU A 94 23.81 11.22 18.42
N HIS A 95 22.99 10.61 19.26
CA HIS A 95 23.40 10.16 20.58
C HIS A 95 23.99 8.74 20.53
N PRO A 96 25.01 8.42 21.34
CA PRO A 96 25.68 7.12 21.35
C PRO A 96 24.79 6.00 21.90
N LYS A 97 23.69 6.36 22.56
CA LYS A 97 22.64 5.45 23.03
C LYS A 97 21.29 6.14 22.89
N CYS A 98 20.29 5.43 22.39
CA CYS A 98 18.89 5.86 22.53
C CYS A 98 18.57 5.92 24.03
N LYS A 99 18.06 7.06 24.51
CA LYS A 99 17.70 7.22 25.92
C LYS A 99 16.42 6.41 26.16
N GLY A 100 16.57 5.24 26.78
CA GLY A 100 15.49 4.26 26.94
C GLY A 100 15.36 3.37 25.71
N ASN A 101 15.80 2.11 25.84
CA ASN A 101 15.21 1.01 25.07
C ASN A 101 13.77 0.79 25.60
N SER A 102 12.90 1.79 25.46
CA SER A 102 11.47 1.54 25.62
C SER A 102 11.10 0.48 24.58
N GLN A 103 10.24 -0.48 24.96
CA GLN A 103 9.61 -1.34 23.96
C GLN A 103 9.10 -0.46 22.81
N LEU A 104 9.33 -0.91 21.58
CA LEU A 104 8.64 -0.34 20.42
C LEU A 104 7.16 -0.31 20.80
N VAL A 105 6.60 0.89 20.93
CA VAL A 105 5.18 1.05 21.13
C VAL A 105 4.55 0.59 19.83
N THR A 106 4.01 -0.64 19.83
CA THR A 106 3.16 -1.11 18.74
C THR A 106 2.00 -0.12 18.66
N THR A 107 1.88 0.56 17.51
CA THR A 107 0.93 1.65 17.36
C THR A 107 -0.51 1.14 17.34
N HIS A 108 -1.44 2.07 17.60
CA HIS A 108 -2.82 1.88 18.04
C HIS A 108 -3.77 1.07 17.12
N PHE A 109 -3.34 0.57 15.94
CA PHE A 109 -4.24 0.02 14.93
C PHE A 109 -3.74 -1.25 14.21
N GLN A 110 -2.96 -2.11 14.87
CA GLN A 110 -2.66 -3.44 14.33
C GLN A 110 -3.79 -4.41 14.73
N THR A 111 -4.64 -4.81 13.77
CA THR A 111 -5.78 -5.71 14.03
C THR A 111 -5.36 -7.19 14.06
N SER A 112 -4.39 -7.58 13.22
CA SER A 112 -3.84 -8.94 13.16
C SER A 112 -2.55 -9.08 13.99
N PRO A 113 -2.27 -10.23 14.62
CA PRO A 113 -0.96 -10.50 15.24
C PRO A 113 0.16 -10.68 14.19
N LEU A 114 -0.17 -10.81 12.91
CA LEU A 114 0.80 -10.86 11.82
C LEU A 114 1.11 -9.45 11.31
N TYR A 115 2.38 -9.14 11.12
CA TYR A 115 2.80 -7.86 10.55
C TYR A 115 4.15 -7.95 9.86
N THR A 116 4.62 -6.84 9.31
CA THR A 116 5.90 -6.75 8.62
C THR A 116 6.79 -5.72 9.29
N PHE A 117 7.96 -6.17 9.75
CA PHE A 117 9.00 -5.31 10.31
C PHE A 117 10.31 -5.57 9.60
N LEU A 118 10.98 -4.51 9.12
CA LEU A 118 12.20 -4.62 8.31
C LEU A 118 12.06 -5.60 7.14
N ALA A 119 10.90 -5.52 6.46
CA ALA A 119 10.31 -6.48 5.54
C ALA A 119 10.56 -7.98 5.75
N LYS A 120 10.51 -8.34 7.03
CA LYS A 120 10.37 -9.72 7.48
C LYS A 120 9.00 -9.85 8.15
N PRO A 121 8.25 -10.91 7.85
CA PRO A 121 7.00 -11.16 8.55
C PRO A 121 7.29 -11.52 10.02
N MET A 122 6.54 -10.90 10.91
CA MET A 122 6.61 -11.03 12.35
C MET A 122 5.27 -11.53 12.89
N VAL A 123 5.32 -12.29 13.98
CA VAL A 123 4.16 -12.58 14.82
C VAL A 123 4.33 -11.87 16.14
N ASP A 124 3.32 -11.10 16.51
CA ASP A 124 3.23 -10.38 17.77
C ASP A 124 2.84 -11.31 18.92
N LEU A 125 3.81 -12.09 19.41
CA LEU A 125 3.61 -12.94 20.59
C LEU A 125 3.55 -12.15 21.90
N PHE A 126 3.65 -10.81 21.88
CA PHE A 126 3.33 -10.02 23.07
C PHE A 126 1.84 -10.16 23.45
N ARG A 127 0.98 -10.42 22.46
CA ARG A 127 -0.47 -10.66 22.65
C ARG A 127 -0.80 -11.90 23.48
N CYS A 128 0.16 -12.78 23.72
CA CYS A 128 0.03 -13.85 24.71
C CYS A 128 -0.32 -13.28 26.10
N GLU A 129 0.24 -12.11 26.47
CA GLU A 129 -0.06 -11.42 27.73
C GLU A 129 -1.50 -10.89 27.78
N SER A 130 -2.08 -10.62 26.61
CA SER A 130 -3.46 -10.19 26.45
C SER A 130 -4.46 -11.34 26.29
N GLY A 131 -4.03 -12.60 26.42
CA GLY A 131 -4.90 -13.78 26.34
C GLY A 131 -5.07 -14.38 24.94
N TYR A 132 -4.21 -14.02 23.97
CA TYR A 132 -4.14 -14.75 22.71
C TYR A 132 -3.45 -16.10 22.89
N THR A 133 -3.89 -17.10 22.12
CA THR A 133 -3.20 -18.37 21.98
C THR A 133 -2.71 -18.55 20.54
N PHE A 134 -1.59 -19.26 20.38
CA PHE A 134 -0.97 -19.48 19.06
C PHE A 134 -0.55 -20.94 18.93
N LYS A 135 -1.14 -21.66 17.98
CA LYS A 135 -0.87 -23.08 17.72
C LYS A 135 -0.11 -23.25 16.41
N ALA A 136 1.02 -23.94 16.44
CA ALA A 136 1.82 -24.23 15.24
C ALA A 136 1.34 -25.52 14.56
N MET A 137 1.06 -25.41 13.27
CA MET A 137 0.50 -26.47 12.44
C MET A 137 1.46 -26.79 11.28
N GLY A 138 1.71 -28.08 11.08
CA GLY A 138 2.56 -28.62 10.03
C GLY A 138 1.79 -29.14 8.83
N SER A 139 2.43 -29.99 8.04
CA SER A 139 1.78 -30.64 6.89
C SER A 139 0.67 -31.60 7.35
N LYS A 140 -0.42 -31.69 6.57
CA LYS A 140 -1.60 -32.53 6.89
C LYS A 140 -2.22 -32.21 8.26
N ASP A 141 -2.21 -30.94 8.62
CA ASP A 141 -2.79 -30.41 9.87
C ASP A 141 -2.20 -31.02 11.15
N ALA A 142 -0.97 -31.57 11.06
CA ALA A 142 -0.25 -32.08 12.21
C ALA A 142 0.08 -30.95 13.18
N THR A 143 -0.32 -31.07 14.46
CA THR A 143 0.06 -30.08 15.46
C THR A 143 1.55 -30.23 15.81
N LEU A 144 2.33 -29.17 15.58
CA LEU A 144 3.75 -29.10 15.93
C LEU A 144 3.98 -28.49 17.31
N SER A 145 3.07 -27.60 17.73
CA SER A 145 3.00 -27.06 19.09
C SER A 145 1.58 -26.60 19.38
N GLU A 146 1.03 -27.01 20.52
CA GLU A 146 -0.28 -26.57 20.99
C GLU A 146 -0.30 -25.10 21.44
N ASP A 147 0.86 -24.56 21.86
CA ASP A 147 0.93 -23.21 22.41
C ASP A 147 2.34 -22.61 22.27
N LEU A 148 2.52 -21.75 21.28
CA LEU A 148 3.75 -21.01 21.03
C LEU A 148 4.06 -19.99 22.15
N CYS A 149 3.07 -19.55 22.94
CA CYS A 149 3.29 -18.65 24.08
C CYS A 149 4.11 -19.33 25.20
N LYS A 150 4.15 -20.67 25.24
CA LYS A 150 5.00 -21.43 26.18
C LYS A 150 6.40 -21.70 25.65
N VAL A 151 6.59 -21.61 24.33
CA VAL A 151 7.85 -21.96 23.65
C VAL A 151 8.70 -20.72 23.41
N PHE A 152 8.07 -19.60 23.02
CA PHE A 152 8.73 -18.35 22.72
C PHE A 152 8.48 -17.30 23.81
N LYS A 153 9.43 -16.38 23.97
CA LYS A 153 9.23 -15.21 24.83
C LYS A 153 8.08 -14.35 24.27
N HIS A 154 7.28 -13.76 25.16
CA HIS A 154 6.16 -12.88 24.80
C HIS A 154 6.66 -11.57 24.24
N LYS A 155 7.03 -11.59 22.97
CA LYS A 155 7.54 -10.45 22.22
C LYS A 155 7.39 -10.70 20.72
N PRO A 156 7.40 -9.65 19.90
CA PRO A 156 7.64 -9.74 18.47
C PRO A 156 8.67 -10.80 18.08
N THR A 157 8.24 -11.76 17.27
CA THR A 157 9.07 -12.88 16.82
C THR A 157 8.97 -13.04 15.31
N LEU A 158 10.13 -13.07 14.64
CA LEU A 158 10.22 -13.33 13.20
C LEU A 158 9.60 -14.70 12.88
N LEU A 159 8.73 -14.77 11.87
CA LEU A 159 8.21 -16.06 11.40
C LEU A 159 9.34 -17.02 10.99
N ALA A 160 10.41 -16.50 10.40
CA ALA A 160 11.60 -17.28 10.05
C ALA A 160 12.18 -18.04 11.25
N LYS A 161 12.18 -17.43 12.45
CA LYS A 161 12.66 -18.07 13.67
C LYS A 161 11.72 -19.20 14.15
N ILE A 162 10.42 -19.03 13.94
CA ILE A 162 9.45 -20.08 14.25
C ILE A 162 9.64 -21.25 13.27
N VAL A 163 9.84 -20.97 11.99
CA VAL A 163 10.18 -21.98 10.96
C VAL A 163 11.50 -22.68 11.28
N GLU A 164 12.52 -21.98 11.76
CA GLU A 164 13.79 -22.60 12.18
C GLU A 164 13.58 -23.60 13.33
N THR A 165 12.64 -23.31 14.23
CA THR A 165 12.29 -24.19 15.37
C THR A 165 11.40 -25.35 14.90
N TYR A 166 10.51 -25.09 13.95
CA TYR A 166 9.55 -26.04 13.38
C TYR A 166 9.67 -26.06 11.84
N PRO A 167 10.63 -26.80 11.27
CA PRO A 167 10.89 -26.77 9.82
C PRO A 167 9.70 -27.16 8.94
N ASP A 168 8.78 -27.97 9.47
CA ASP A 168 7.58 -28.43 8.78
C ASP A 168 6.38 -27.48 8.92
N LEU A 169 6.55 -26.31 9.54
CA LEU A 169 5.48 -25.31 9.77
C LEU A 169 4.82 -24.90 8.44
N LYS A 170 3.49 -25.00 8.40
CA LYS A 170 2.63 -24.56 7.29
C LYS A 170 1.60 -23.53 7.70
N ALA A 171 1.24 -23.49 8.98
CA ALA A 171 0.31 -22.51 9.48
C ALA A 171 0.52 -22.23 10.97
N ILE A 172 0.07 -21.06 11.41
CA ILE A 172 -0.12 -20.71 12.82
C ILE A 172 -1.59 -20.36 12.98
N GLN A 173 -2.33 -21.18 13.73
CA GLN A 173 -3.67 -20.82 14.16
C GLN A 173 -3.54 -19.91 15.38
N TYR A 174 -4.31 -18.83 15.42
CA TYR A 174 -4.35 -17.93 16.55
C TYR A 174 -5.79 -17.64 16.94
N SER A 175 -6.04 -17.60 18.25
CA SER A 175 -7.37 -17.29 18.77
C SER A 175 -7.31 -16.43 20.03
N ALA A 176 -8.35 -15.65 20.24
CA ALA A 176 -8.53 -14.85 21.45
C ALA A 176 -10.01 -14.49 21.66
N ASP A 177 -10.44 -14.51 22.92
CA ASP A 177 -11.78 -14.08 23.31
C ASP A 177 -12.03 -12.59 23.00
N ALA A 178 -13.30 -12.20 22.87
CA ALA A 178 -13.72 -10.81 22.63
C ALA A 178 -13.16 -9.79 23.63
N LYS A 179 -12.88 -10.20 24.86
CA LYS A 179 -12.30 -9.32 25.90
C LYS A 179 -10.82 -9.03 25.67
N SER A 180 -10.14 -9.90 24.93
CA SER A 180 -8.69 -9.92 24.73
C SER A 180 -8.25 -9.16 23.47
N THR A 181 -9.15 -9.00 22.50
CA THR A 181 -8.86 -8.42 21.18
C THR A 181 -8.92 -6.89 21.12
N GLY A 182 -9.36 -6.23 22.20
CA GLY A 182 -9.48 -4.77 22.28
C GLY A 182 -10.57 -4.15 21.40
N ASN A 183 -11.13 -4.90 20.45
CA ASN A 183 -12.23 -4.49 19.57
C ASN A 183 -13.57 -5.16 19.92
N GLY A 184 -13.61 -5.96 20.99
CA GLY A 184 -14.83 -6.61 21.48
C GLY A 184 -15.30 -7.79 20.64
N ARG A 185 -14.50 -8.30 19.71
CA ARG A 185 -14.83 -9.46 18.86
C ARG A 185 -13.86 -10.61 19.12
N GLU A 186 -14.40 -11.82 19.25
CA GLU A 186 -13.57 -13.02 19.28
C GLU A 186 -12.88 -13.19 17.92
N VAL A 187 -11.68 -13.79 17.95
CA VAL A 187 -10.93 -14.15 16.75
C VAL A 187 -10.51 -15.61 16.84
N ASP A 188 -10.66 -16.33 15.74
CA ASP A 188 -10.07 -17.65 15.49
C ASP A 188 -9.71 -17.70 14.01
N GLU A 189 -8.44 -17.45 13.73
CA GLU A 189 -7.95 -17.22 12.38
C GLU A 189 -6.63 -17.95 12.16
N THR A 190 -6.27 -18.09 10.89
CA THR A 190 -5.05 -18.80 10.49
C THR A 190 -4.10 -17.89 9.75
N ILE A 191 -2.82 -17.96 10.11
CA ILE A 191 -1.69 -17.45 9.32
C ILE A 191 -1.15 -18.63 8.53
N ALA A 192 -1.38 -18.69 7.22
CA ALA A 192 -0.69 -19.67 6.38
C ALA A 192 0.74 -19.19 6.11
N VAL A 193 1.69 -20.12 6.14
CA VAL A 193 3.13 -19.88 6.11
C VAL A 193 3.77 -20.66 4.97
N PHE A 194 4.56 -19.97 4.15
CA PHE A 194 5.34 -20.57 3.09
C PHE A 194 6.82 -20.20 3.22
N PRO A 195 7.64 -21.07 3.82
CA PRO A 195 9.08 -20.85 3.85
C PRO A 195 9.69 -21.17 2.49
N PHE A 196 10.66 -20.35 2.09
CA PHE A 196 11.33 -20.47 0.79
C PHE A 196 12.82 -20.13 0.90
N GLY A 197 13.60 -20.68 -0.02
CA GLY A 197 15.06 -20.57 -0.01
C GLY A 197 15.55 -19.21 -0.49
N LYS A 198 16.66 -18.72 0.07
CA LYS A 198 17.27 -17.41 -0.27
C LYS A 198 17.56 -17.17 -1.76
N HIS A 199 17.78 -18.25 -2.52
CA HIS A 199 18.10 -18.17 -3.95
C HIS A 199 16.89 -18.42 -4.85
N GLN A 200 15.71 -18.68 -4.29
CA GLN A 200 14.50 -18.85 -5.08
C GLN A 200 14.03 -17.49 -5.58
N THR A 201 14.08 -17.33 -6.90
CA THR A 201 13.59 -16.14 -7.60
C THR A 201 12.15 -16.29 -8.08
N SER A 202 11.57 -17.49 -7.93
CA SER A 202 10.20 -17.79 -8.33
C SER A 202 9.55 -18.73 -7.30
N ILE A 203 8.26 -18.51 -7.04
CA ILE A 203 7.45 -19.28 -6.09
C ILE A 203 6.11 -19.63 -6.74
N ASN A 204 5.62 -20.83 -6.46
CA ASN A 204 4.24 -21.22 -6.71
C ASN A 204 3.69 -21.77 -5.39
N TRP A 205 2.68 -21.10 -4.84
CA TRP A 205 2.11 -21.40 -3.54
C TRP A 205 0.59 -21.39 -3.61
N ASN A 206 -0.02 -22.53 -3.31
CA ASN A 206 -1.47 -22.64 -3.12
C ASN A 206 -1.75 -22.90 -1.64
N THR A 207 -2.72 -22.20 -1.08
CA THR A 207 -3.16 -22.36 0.31
C THR A 207 -4.66 -22.08 0.45
N LYS A 208 -5.21 -22.37 1.62
CA LYS A 208 -6.59 -22.08 2.00
C LYS A 208 -6.57 -21.32 3.32
N ILE A 209 -7.32 -20.22 3.39
CA ILE A 209 -7.55 -19.45 4.61
C ILE A 209 -9.05 -19.49 4.88
N GLY A 210 -9.46 -20.28 5.89
CA GLY A 210 -10.87 -20.62 6.08
C GLY A 210 -11.43 -21.32 4.84
N ASP A 211 -12.40 -20.70 4.18
CA ASP A 211 -13.01 -21.19 2.94
C ASP A 211 -12.47 -20.54 1.66
N ILE A 212 -11.54 -19.60 1.79
CA ILE A 212 -10.95 -18.89 0.65
C ILE A 212 -9.72 -19.64 0.16
N ALA A 213 -9.73 -20.07 -1.11
CA ALA A 213 -8.56 -20.64 -1.74
C ALA A 213 -7.71 -19.54 -2.39
N VAL A 214 -6.41 -19.56 -2.10
CA VAL A 214 -5.44 -18.56 -2.53
C VAL A 214 -4.32 -19.25 -3.29
N GLY A 215 -4.20 -18.95 -4.58
CA GLY A 215 -3.10 -19.37 -5.43
C GLY A 215 -2.18 -18.19 -5.76
N GLN A 216 -0.88 -18.35 -5.59
CA GLN A 216 0.12 -17.31 -5.80
C GLN A 216 1.24 -17.84 -6.67
N LYS A 217 1.58 -17.09 -7.72
CA LYS A 217 2.77 -17.32 -8.53
C LYS A 217 3.59 -16.04 -8.56
N ILE A 218 4.77 -16.10 -7.96
CA ILE A 218 5.70 -14.98 -7.87
C ILE A 218 6.90 -15.28 -8.76
N SER A 219 7.37 -14.27 -9.47
CA SER A 219 8.56 -14.35 -10.33
C SER A 219 9.42 -13.10 -10.19
N GLY A 220 10.73 -13.25 -10.30
CA GLY A 220 11.67 -12.14 -10.17
C GLY A 220 11.84 -11.63 -8.74
N ILE A 221 11.74 -12.52 -7.74
CA ILE A 221 12.02 -12.19 -6.34
C ILE A 221 13.49 -11.74 -6.22
N PRO A 222 13.76 -10.57 -5.60
CA PRO A 222 15.12 -10.10 -5.40
C PRO A 222 15.94 -11.09 -4.55
N VAL A 223 17.14 -11.47 -5.01
CA VAL A 223 18.06 -12.28 -4.21
C VAL A 223 18.78 -11.38 -3.22
N GLY A 224 18.58 -11.65 -1.93
CA GLY A 224 19.23 -10.90 -0.86
C GLY A 224 20.60 -11.46 -0.52
N HIS A 225 21.44 -10.63 0.10
CA HIS A 225 22.78 -11.01 0.52
C HIS A 225 22.82 -11.68 1.90
N ASP A 226 21.70 -11.75 2.63
CA ASP A 226 21.63 -12.41 3.94
C ASP A 226 21.33 -13.92 3.83
N SER A 227 21.67 -14.67 4.88
CA SER A 227 21.49 -16.13 4.94
C SER A 227 20.15 -16.56 5.54
N THR A 228 19.24 -15.63 5.79
CA THR A 228 18.03 -15.91 6.58
C THR A 228 16.97 -16.66 5.77
N ILE A 229 16.27 -17.59 6.42
CA ILE A 229 15.08 -18.24 5.83
C ILE A 229 14.07 -17.14 5.50
N ARG A 230 13.52 -17.17 4.29
CA ARG A 230 12.49 -16.24 3.87
C ARG A 230 11.13 -16.89 4.00
N VAL A 231 10.15 -16.09 4.36
CA VAL A 231 8.81 -16.57 4.63
C VAL A 231 7.83 -15.64 3.93
N LEU A 232 6.91 -16.21 3.18
CA LEU A 232 5.66 -15.55 2.82
C LEU A 232 4.60 -15.97 3.82
N ALA A 233 3.70 -15.06 4.15
CA ALA A 233 2.55 -15.36 4.98
C ALA A 233 1.30 -14.70 4.44
N VAL A 234 0.17 -15.34 4.66
CA VAL A 234 -1.15 -14.76 4.37
C VAL A 234 -2.09 -15.09 5.52
N THR A 235 -2.91 -14.12 5.91
CA THR A 235 -3.97 -14.30 6.90
C THR A 235 -5.21 -13.54 6.47
N ARG A 236 -6.36 -13.87 7.07
CA ARG A 236 -7.59 -13.11 6.88
C ARG A 236 -7.67 -12.06 7.99
N THR A 237 -8.03 -10.85 7.58
CA THR A 237 -8.28 -9.73 8.47
C THR A 237 -9.60 -9.07 8.08
N ARG A 238 -10.18 -8.32 9.01
CA ARG A 238 -11.45 -7.61 8.83
C ARG A 238 -11.34 -6.18 9.36
N THR A 239 -11.83 -5.24 8.57
CA THR A 239 -12.21 -3.89 9.03
C THR A 239 -13.70 -3.84 9.37
N ASP A 240 -14.21 -2.72 9.84
CA ASP A 240 -15.66 -2.59 10.09
C ASP A 240 -16.53 -2.85 8.85
N SER A 241 -15.99 -2.65 7.64
CA SER A 241 -16.73 -2.73 6.38
C SER A 241 -16.22 -3.75 5.35
N VAL A 242 -14.98 -4.24 5.48
CA VAL A 242 -14.34 -5.08 4.44
C VAL A 242 -13.54 -6.21 5.08
N ASP A 243 -13.82 -7.44 4.66
CA ASP A 243 -12.97 -8.60 4.86
C ASP A 243 -11.90 -8.65 3.77
N TYR A 244 -10.66 -8.90 4.16
CA TYR A 244 -9.54 -8.93 3.23
C TYR A 244 -8.49 -9.95 3.62
N LEU A 245 -7.67 -10.32 2.63
CA LEU A 245 -6.49 -11.13 2.80
C LEU A 245 -5.28 -10.21 2.92
N GLU A 246 -4.55 -10.43 3.99
CA GLU A 246 -3.36 -9.68 4.35
C GLU A 246 -2.13 -10.50 3.99
N PHE A 247 -1.30 -9.98 3.09
CA PHE A 247 -0.12 -10.67 2.56
C PHE A 247 1.17 -10.08 3.11
N HIS A 248 2.13 -10.95 3.43
CA HIS A 248 3.40 -10.55 4.00
C HIS A 248 4.61 -11.25 3.34
N PRO A 249 5.78 -10.58 3.29
CA PRO A 249 6.03 -9.23 3.81
C PRO A 249 5.38 -8.14 2.95
N LYS A 250 4.82 -7.12 3.59
CA LYS A 250 4.19 -5.97 2.91
C LYS A 250 5.20 -5.26 2.01
N GLY A 251 4.74 -4.77 0.86
CA GLY A 251 5.58 -3.95 0.00
C GLY A 251 6.70 -4.70 -0.73
N LEU A 252 6.66 -6.04 -0.74
CA LEU A 252 7.65 -6.82 -1.47
C LEU A 252 7.45 -6.64 -2.97
N GLN A 253 8.36 -5.92 -3.64
CA GLN A 253 8.35 -5.76 -5.08
C GLN A 253 9.14 -6.85 -5.81
N PHE A 254 8.74 -7.08 -7.05
CA PHE A 254 9.27 -8.11 -7.90
C PHE A 254 9.77 -7.49 -9.21
N ARG A 255 10.91 -7.96 -9.70
CA ARG A 255 11.36 -7.63 -11.07
C ARG A 255 10.50 -8.28 -12.15
N GLY A 256 9.78 -9.34 -11.77
CA GLY A 256 8.77 -9.98 -12.58
C GLY A 256 7.39 -9.54 -12.13
N LYS A 257 6.57 -10.52 -11.78
CA LYS A 257 5.18 -10.31 -11.36
C LYS A 257 4.77 -11.29 -10.27
N TRP A 258 3.83 -10.85 -9.47
CA TRP A 258 2.98 -11.65 -8.62
C TRP A 258 1.62 -11.79 -9.30
N ASP A 259 1.35 -13.01 -9.77
CA ASP A 259 0.02 -13.42 -10.19
C ASP A 259 -0.67 -14.04 -8.97
N VAL A 260 -1.85 -13.53 -8.61
CA VAL A 260 -2.62 -13.98 -7.46
C VAL A 260 -4.02 -14.33 -7.90
N CYS A 261 -4.48 -15.51 -7.50
CA CYS A 261 -5.80 -16.02 -7.76
C CYS A 261 -6.52 -16.27 -6.44
N ILE A 262 -7.68 -15.67 -6.26
CA ILE A 262 -8.54 -15.84 -5.09
C ILE A 262 -9.84 -16.47 -5.57
N GLU A 263 -10.20 -17.58 -4.94
CA GLU A 263 -11.50 -18.20 -5.07
C GLU A 263 -12.20 -18.09 -3.72
N ASN A 264 -13.15 -17.16 -3.66
CA ASN A 264 -13.97 -16.91 -2.49
C ASN A 264 -15.40 -17.36 -2.82
N PRO A 265 -15.86 -18.52 -2.31
CA PRO A 265 -17.17 -19.06 -2.66
C PRO A 265 -18.32 -18.16 -2.20
N ASP A 266 -18.13 -17.41 -1.12
CA ASP A 266 -19.14 -16.54 -0.52
C ASP A 266 -19.21 -15.16 -1.19
N ASN A 267 -18.14 -14.75 -1.86
CA ASN A 267 -18.05 -13.43 -2.49
C ASN A 267 -17.18 -13.45 -3.77
N PRO A 268 -17.79 -13.69 -4.96
CA PRO A 268 -17.09 -13.69 -6.24
C PRO A 268 -16.92 -12.27 -6.83
N ALA A 269 -17.05 -11.22 -6.02
CA ALA A 269 -16.89 -9.84 -6.48
C ALA A 269 -15.46 -9.55 -6.98
N PRO A 270 -15.26 -8.46 -7.76
CA PRO A 270 -13.94 -8.09 -8.26
C PRO A 270 -12.89 -7.97 -7.15
N LEU A 271 -11.63 -8.22 -7.52
CA LEU A 271 -10.50 -8.06 -6.62
C LEU A 271 -10.05 -6.61 -6.58
N TYR A 272 -9.79 -6.13 -5.36
CA TYR A 272 -9.25 -4.83 -5.05
C TYR A 272 -7.96 -5.00 -4.27
N TRP A 273 -7.01 -4.10 -4.47
CA TRP A 273 -5.80 -3.99 -3.67
C TRP A 273 -5.85 -2.78 -2.75
N LEU A 274 -5.26 -2.91 -1.57
CA LEU A 274 -5.16 -1.80 -0.62
C LEU A 274 -3.95 -0.92 -0.96
N GLY A 275 -4.18 0.37 -1.14
CA GLY A 275 -3.13 1.37 -1.19
C GLY A 275 -2.41 1.48 0.14
N GLU A 276 -1.09 1.34 0.14
CA GLU A 276 -0.28 1.39 1.36
C GLU A 276 -0.40 2.75 2.06
N THR A 277 -0.33 3.84 1.29
CA THR A 277 -0.32 5.18 1.86
C THR A 277 -1.72 5.75 2.00
N SER A 278 -2.55 5.66 0.97
CA SER A 278 -3.90 6.21 0.99
C SER A 278 -4.85 5.40 1.87
N ARG A 279 -4.53 4.14 2.14
CA ARG A 279 -5.39 3.17 2.84
C ARG A 279 -6.76 3.01 2.16
N ASN A 280 -6.82 3.33 0.86
CA ASN A 280 -8.00 3.16 0.02
C ASN A 280 -7.90 1.85 -0.78
N TRP A 281 -9.05 1.27 -1.09
CA TRP A 281 -9.14 0.09 -1.95
C TRP A 281 -9.25 0.52 -3.42
N PHE A 282 -8.44 -0.08 -4.28
CA PHE A 282 -8.41 0.17 -5.71
C PHE A 282 -8.68 -1.13 -6.46
N ILE A 283 -9.56 -1.09 -7.45
CA ILE A 283 -9.84 -2.28 -8.27
C ILE A 283 -8.61 -2.69 -9.08
N PHE A 284 -8.40 -3.98 -9.27
CA PHE A 284 -7.49 -4.45 -10.30
C PHE A 284 -8.15 -4.27 -11.67
N SER A 285 -7.75 -3.24 -12.44
CA SER A 285 -8.32 -2.94 -13.76
C SER A 285 -8.24 -4.12 -14.74
N LYS A 286 -7.22 -4.97 -14.59
CA LYS A 286 -7.03 -6.21 -15.35
C LYS A 286 -7.09 -7.41 -14.41
N GLN A 287 -8.23 -8.11 -14.44
CA GLN A 287 -8.45 -9.33 -13.68
C GLN A 287 -9.34 -10.31 -14.44
N SER A 288 -9.26 -11.60 -14.12
CA SER A 288 -10.18 -12.59 -14.69
C SER A 288 -11.60 -12.42 -14.14
N SER A 289 -12.58 -12.88 -14.92
CA SER A 289 -13.97 -13.00 -14.49
C SER A 289 -14.25 -14.40 -13.91
N GLY A 290 -15.33 -14.52 -13.14
CA GLY A 290 -15.78 -15.78 -12.53
C GLY A 290 -15.47 -15.91 -11.05
N LYS A 291 -15.73 -17.09 -10.48
CA LYS A 291 -15.56 -17.37 -9.03
C LYS A 291 -14.09 -17.36 -8.60
N LYS A 292 -13.20 -17.83 -9.48
CA LYS A 292 -11.75 -17.76 -9.31
C LYS A 292 -11.25 -16.54 -10.07
N ARG A 293 -11.00 -15.46 -9.33
CA ARG A 293 -10.47 -14.23 -9.90
C ARG A 293 -8.96 -14.20 -9.76
N CYS A 294 -8.29 -13.85 -10.84
CA CYS A 294 -6.85 -13.72 -10.89
C CYS A 294 -6.48 -12.31 -11.32
N ALA A 295 -5.56 -11.70 -10.58
CA ALA A 295 -4.96 -10.40 -10.90
C ALA A 295 -3.43 -10.54 -10.91
N SER A 296 -2.78 -9.53 -11.47
CA SER A 296 -1.32 -9.47 -11.55
C SER A 296 -0.84 -8.09 -11.16
N THR A 297 0.23 -8.05 -10.38
CA THR A 297 0.95 -6.82 -10.05
C THR A 297 2.42 -7.15 -9.81
N ASN A 298 3.28 -6.13 -9.79
CA ASN A 298 4.70 -6.27 -9.52
C ASN A 298 5.03 -6.21 -8.02
N GLU A 299 4.02 -6.25 -7.14
CA GLU A 299 4.20 -6.02 -5.71
C GLU A 299 3.19 -6.81 -4.88
N LEU A 300 3.62 -7.34 -3.74
CA LEU A 300 2.71 -7.98 -2.79
C LEU A 300 1.79 -6.94 -2.14
N ARG A 301 0.48 -7.12 -2.29
CA ARG A 301 -0.57 -6.21 -1.79
C ARG A 301 -1.58 -6.97 -0.95
N ASP A 302 -2.28 -6.26 -0.08
CA ASP A 302 -3.50 -6.81 0.51
C ASP A 302 -4.62 -6.84 -0.52
N ILE A 303 -5.46 -7.87 -0.45
CA ILE A 303 -6.51 -8.08 -1.44
C ILE A 303 -7.84 -8.33 -0.77
N ALA A 304 -8.87 -7.65 -1.25
CA ALA A 304 -10.25 -7.88 -0.88
C ALA A 304 -11.09 -8.23 -2.11
N SER A 305 -12.12 -9.04 -1.91
CA SER A 305 -13.24 -9.17 -2.85
C SER A 305 -14.30 -8.16 -2.42
N ILE A 306 -14.50 -7.09 -3.19
CA ILE A 306 -15.46 -6.02 -2.82
C ILE A 306 -16.54 -5.96 -3.89
N GLN A 307 -17.80 -6.10 -3.48
CA GLN A 307 -18.93 -5.78 -4.34
C GLN A 307 -19.23 -4.30 -4.15
N ASN A 308 -18.98 -3.50 -5.19
CA ASN A 308 -19.38 -2.11 -5.24
C ASN A 308 -20.47 -1.96 -6.30
N ASP A 309 -21.67 -1.58 -5.89
CA ASP A 309 -22.78 -1.35 -6.82
C ASP A 309 -23.02 0.15 -7.07
N GLU A 310 -22.26 1.01 -6.41
CA GLU A 310 -22.41 2.46 -6.48
C GLU A 310 -21.59 3.03 -7.66
N PRO A 311 -22.25 3.69 -8.64
CA PRO A 311 -21.53 4.42 -9.68
C PRO A 311 -20.87 5.68 -9.10
N PRO A 312 -19.87 6.24 -9.79
CA PRO A 312 -19.25 7.49 -9.37
C PRO A 312 -20.27 8.64 -9.35
N THR A 313 -20.11 9.56 -8.40
CA THR A 313 -20.93 10.76 -8.25
C THR A 313 -20.10 12.02 -8.46
N LEU A 314 -20.77 13.15 -8.67
CA LEU A 314 -20.11 14.43 -8.87
C LEU A 314 -20.27 15.32 -7.64
N GLY A 315 -19.19 16.01 -7.29
CA GLY A 315 -19.22 17.11 -6.34
C GLY A 315 -19.67 18.41 -6.99
N PHE A 316 -19.57 19.50 -6.23
CA PHE A 316 -19.95 20.82 -6.71
C PHE A 316 -18.91 21.38 -7.69
N PRO A 317 -19.30 21.76 -8.92
CA PRO A 317 -18.41 22.43 -9.86
C PRO A 317 -17.91 23.77 -9.31
N TYR A 318 -16.67 24.12 -9.62
CA TYR A 318 -16.08 25.40 -9.24
C TYR A 318 -15.07 25.89 -10.27
N TRP A 319 -14.87 27.21 -10.33
CA TRP A 319 -13.88 27.83 -11.20
C TRP A 319 -12.51 27.89 -10.53
N ALA A 320 -11.46 27.62 -11.31
CA ALA A 320 -10.08 27.73 -10.90
C ALA A 320 -9.19 28.08 -12.09
N ASP A 321 -7.91 28.36 -11.83
CA ASP A 321 -6.89 28.47 -12.87
C ASP A 321 -6.16 27.13 -13.03
N ALA A 322 -5.86 26.76 -14.28
CA ALA A 322 -4.96 25.65 -14.58
C ALA A 322 -4.01 26.01 -15.73
N MET A 323 -2.83 25.41 -15.73
CA MET A 323 -1.86 25.60 -16.80
C MET A 323 -2.25 24.76 -18.02
N ALA A 324 -2.64 25.42 -19.11
CA ALA A 324 -2.94 24.79 -20.39
C ALA A 324 -2.10 25.45 -21.49
N PHE A 325 -1.39 24.63 -22.28
CA PHE A 325 -0.46 25.11 -23.33
C PHE A 325 0.58 26.13 -22.84
N GLY A 326 0.98 26.05 -21.57
CA GLY A 326 1.98 26.94 -20.95
C GLY A 326 1.44 28.29 -20.47
N LEU A 327 0.12 28.51 -20.52
CA LEU A 327 -0.55 29.70 -19.98
C LEU A 327 -1.52 29.30 -18.88
N ASN A 328 -1.68 30.14 -17.85
CA ASN A 328 -2.77 29.97 -16.90
C ASN A 328 -4.08 30.37 -17.58
N GLN A 329 -5.02 29.44 -17.62
CA GLN A 329 -6.34 29.63 -18.20
C GLN A 329 -7.41 29.28 -17.16
N PRO A 330 -8.56 29.98 -17.19
CA PRO A 330 -9.69 29.62 -16.36
C PRO A 330 -10.26 28.27 -16.80
N VAL A 331 -10.52 27.40 -15.82
CA VAL A 331 -11.08 26.07 -16.02
C VAL A 331 -12.22 25.82 -15.04
N LEU A 332 -13.22 25.08 -15.50
CA LEU A 332 -14.23 24.50 -14.62
C LEU A 332 -13.69 23.16 -14.11
N ARG A 333 -13.60 23.02 -12.79
CA ARG A 333 -13.25 21.78 -12.11
C ARG A 333 -14.51 21.17 -11.52
N ILE A 334 -14.69 19.87 -11.73
CA ILE A 334 -15.83 19.11 -11.21
C ILE A 334 -15.28 17.92 -10.43
N PRO A 335 -15.38 17.94 -9.09
CA PRO A 335 -14.94 16.82 -8.27
C PRO A 335 -15.67 15.53 -8.61
N LEU A 336 -14.92 14.43 -8.66
CA LEU A 336 -15.43 13.09 -8.88
C LEU A 336 -15.31 12.29 -7.59
N ILE A 337 -16.45 11.79 -7.11
CA ILE A 337 -16.59 11.13 -5.82
C ILE A 337 -16.91 9.66 -6.06
N TYR A 338 -15.99 8.79 -5.68
CA TYR A 338 -16.17 7.34 -5.68
C TYR A 338 -15.43 6.72 -4.50
N LYS A 339 -15.98 5.61 -3.97
CA LYS A 339 -15.41 4.91 -2.83
C LYS A 339 -14.34 3.89 -3.23
N TYR A 340 -14.60 3.11 -4.27
CA TYR A 340 -13.76 1.97 -4.68
C TYR A 340 -13.42 1.98 -6.17
N ASP A 341 -14.43 1.98 -7.03
CA ASP A 341 -14.23 1.90 -8.48
C ASP A 341 -13.79 3.25 -9.03
N GLY A 342 -12.51 3.32 -9.43
CA GLY A 342 -11.95 4.50 -10.06
C GLY A 342 -12.38 4.65 -11.52
N ILE A 343 -11.81 5.66 -12.18
CA ILE A 343 -11.97 5.87 -13.61
C ILE A 343 -10.73 5.30 -14.32
N PRO A 344 -10.89 4.43 -15.33
CA PRO A 344 -9.76 3.76 -15.97
C PRO A 344 -8.84 4.77 -16.68
N ASP A 345 -9.43 5.75 -17.37
CA ASP A 345 -8.73 6.83 -18.06
C ASP A 345 -9.72 7.92 -18.49
N GLY A 346 -9.21 9.05 -18.98
CA GLY A 346 -10.03 10.19 -19.42
C GLY A 346 -11.03 9.88 -20.54
N ASN A 347 -10.85 8.82 -21.35
CA ASN A 347 -11.83 8.44 -22.38
C ASN A 347 -13.09 7.81 -21.80
N ALA A 348 -13.06 7.41 -20.53
CA ALA A 348 -14.24 6.93 -19.83
C ALA A 348 -15.15 8.08 -19.34
N ILE A 349 -14.75 9.34 -19.57
CA ILE A 349 -15.54 10.53 -19.34
C ILE A 349 -15.91 11.16 -20.69
N ASN A 350 -17.21 11.40 -20.90
CA ASN A 350 -17.72 12.03 -22.11
C ASN A 350 -18.56 13.25 -21.73
N VAL A 351 -18.12 14.43 -22.15
CA VAL A 351 -18.81 15.69 -21.88
C VAL A 351 -19.42 16.23 -23.17
N LYS A 352 -20.68 16.67 -23.10
CA LYS A 352 -21.40 17.24 -24.24
C LYS A 352 -22.23 18.46 -23.84
N SER A 353 -22.31 19.45 -24.73
CA SER A 353 -23.38 20.46 -24.72
C SER A 353 -24.29 20.22 -25.93
N GLY A 354 -25.53 19.79 -25.69
CA GLY A 354 -26.43 19.31 -26.73
C GLY A 354 -25.81 18.15 -27.54
N LYS A 355 -25.47 18.41 -28.80
CA LYS A 355 -24.81 17.42 -29.69
C LYS A 355 -23.30 17.59 -29.79
N ASN A 356 -22.76 18.68 -29.25
CA ASN A 356 -21.34 19.02 -29.39
C ASN A 356 -20.55 18.35 -28.27
N TRP A 357 -19.49 17.64 -28.65
CA TRP A 357 -18.54 17.07 -27.70
C TRP A 357 -17.62 18.17 -27.16
N ILE A 358 -17.33 18.10 -25.86
CA ILE A 358 -16.45 19.02 -25.15
C ILE A 358 -15.27 18.20 -24.64
N ALA A 359 -14.05 18.66 -24.96
CA ALA A 359 -12.85 18.04 -24.43
C ALA A 359 -12.74 18.27 -22.93
N ALA A 360 -12.63 17.17 -22.17
CA ALA A 360 -12.39 17.17 -20.74
C ALA A 360 -11.14 16.37 -20.44
N GLU A 361 -10.39 16.81 -19.43
CA GLU A 361 -9.28 16.07 -18.86
C GLU A 361 -9.73 15.45 -17.54
N TYR A 362 -9.23 14.24 -17.25
CA TYR A 362 -9.41 13.63 -15.94
C TYR A 362 -8.12 13.79 -15.16
N ASP A 363 -8.18 14.65 -14.16
CA ASP A 363 -7.12 14.83 -13.19
C ASP A 363 -7.32 13.76 -12.10
N SER A 364 -6.58 12.66 -12.17
CA SER A 364 -6.72 11.53 -11.21
C SER A 364 -6.42 11.93 -9.78
N GLU A 365 -5.75 13.07 -9.57
CA GLU A 365 -5.44 13.67 -8.28
C GLU A 365 -5.53 15.20 -8.34
N PRO A 366 -6.67 15.78 -7.95
CA PRO A 366 -7.51 15.33 -6.82
C PRO A 366 -8.80 14.55 -7.18
N ARG A 367 -8.84 13.85 -8.33
CA ARG A 367 -10.03 13.19 -8.91
C ARG A 367 -11.05 14.20 -9.40
N GLU A 368 -10.67 14.96 -10.41
CA GLU A 368 -11.50 16.02 -10.98
C GLU A 368 -11.63 15.88 -12.49
N ILE A 369 -12.78 16.27 -13.00
CA ILE A 369 -12.97 16.54 -14.42
C ILE A 369 -12.62 18.01 -14.64
N VAL A 370 -11.66 18.27 -15.52
CA VAL A 370 -11.18 19.62 -15.84
C VAL A 370 -11.60 19.98 -17.25
N ILE A 371 -12.28 21.11 -17.40
CA ILE A 371 -12.76 21.61 -18.69
C ILE A 371 -12.34 23.07 -18.86
N LEU A 372 -11.69 23.39 -19.98
CA LEU A 372 -11.30 24.78 -20.29
C LEU A 372 -12.54 25.67 -20.44
N ALA A 373 -12.51 26.86 -19.84
CA ALA A 373 -13.64 27.81 -19.91
C ALA A 373 -14.05 28.12 -21.36
N GLU A 374 -13.08 28.28 -22.27
CA GLU A 374 -13.33 28.58 -23.68
C GLU A 374 -14.11 27.51 -24.44
N LYS A 375 -14.21 26.29 -23.90
CA LYS A 375 -14.93 25.16 -24.50
C LYS A 375 -16.32 24.96 -23.90
N LEU A 376 -16.66 25.69 -22.85
CA LEU A 376 -17.94 25.59 -22.17
C LEU A 376 -18.97 26.50 -22.84
N PRO A 377 -20.26 26.13 -22.77
CA PRO A 377 -21.33 27.05 -23.12
C PRO A 377 -21.45 28.18 -22.08
N ASP A 378 -22.31 29.17 -22.37
CA ASP A 378 -22.54 30.32 -21.50
C ASP A 378 -23.02 29.91 -20.09
N ALA A 379 -22.76 30.75 -19.09
CA ALA A 379 -23.22 30.53 -17.73
C ALA A 379 -24.76 30.35 -17.69
N GLY A 380 -25.22 29.39 -16.89
CA GLY A 380 -26.62 28.99 -16.84
C GLY A 380 -27.05 27.96 -17.90
N GLU A 381 -26.25 27.71 -18.93
CA GLU A 381 -26.48 26.58 -19.84
C GLU A 381 -26.07 25.24 -19.21
N LYS A 382 -26.50 24.14 -19.84
CA LYS A 382 -26.27 22.78 -19.32
C LYS A 382 -25.28 22.00 -20.18
N ILE A 383 -24.43 21.24 -19.51
CA ILE A 383 -23.62 20.17 -20.08
C ILE A 383 -24.07 18.82 -19.52
N ASN A 384 -23.97 17.78 -20.34
CA ASN A 384 -24.15 16.39 -19.94
C ASN A 384 -22.78 15.73 -19.78
N ILE A 385 -22.54 15.11 -18.63
CA ILE A 385 -21.33 14.35 -18.33
C ILE A 385 -21.71 12.89 -18.16
N GLN A 386 -21.15 12.02 -19.01
CA GLN A 386 -21.29 10.57 -18.90
C GLN A 386 -19.98 9.98 -18.41
N ILE A 387 -20.07 9.07 -17.44
CA ILE A 387 -18.92 8.51 -16.74
C ILE A 387 -19.07 7.00 -16.73
N GLN A 388 -17.99 6.29 -17.05
CA GLN A 388 -17.87 4.86 -16.86
C GLN A 388 -16.72 4.55 -15.90
N ASP A 389 -16.99 3.81 -14.84
CA ASP A 389 -15.93 3.37 -13.92
C ASP A 389 -15.23 2.08 -14.40
N GLU A 390 -14.20 1.67 -13.66
CA GLU A 390 -13.41 0.45 -13.93
C GLU A 390 -14.22 -0.84 -13.77
N ALA A 391 -15.27 -0.83 -12.95
CA ALA A 391 -16.24 -1.93 -12.83
C ALA A 391 -17.30 -1.93 -13.95
N LYS A 392 -17.27 -0.93 -14.84
CA LYS A 392 -18.16 -0.70 -15.98
C LYS A 392 -19.56 -0.21 -15.62
N HIS A 393 -19.76 0.31 -14.42
CA HIS A 393 -20.97 1.07 -14.13
C HIS A 393 -20.97 2.35 -14.96
N LYS A 394 -22.14 2.74 -15.47
CA LYS A 394 -22.32 3.93 -16.31
C LYS A 394 -23.33 4.86 -15.67
N VAL A 395 -23.02 6.14 -15.63
CA VAL A 395 -23.90 7.17 -15.09
C VAL A 395 -23.78 8.45 -15.90
N SER A 396 -24.85 9.24 -15.92
CA SER A 396 -24.92 10.51 -16.62
C SER A 396 -25.47 11.60 -15.71
N TYR A 397 -24.86 12.78 -15.74
CA TYR A 397 -25.25 13.95 -14.96
C TYR A 397 -25.44 15.16 -15.87
N ASP A 398 -26.49 15.93 -15.62
CA ASP A 398 -26.65 17.25 -16.21
C ASP A 398 -26.17 18.31 -15.22
N ILE A 399 -25.21 19.12 -15.65
CA ILE A 399 -24.61 20.18 -14.84
C ILE A 399 -24.93 21.52 -15.48
N THR A 400 -25.37 22.46 -14.65
CA THR A 400 -25.55 23.85 -15.06
C THR A 400 -24.22 24.58 -14.84
N ILE A 401 -23.74 25.29 -15.86
CA ILE A 401 -22.48 26.03 -15.78
C ILE A 401 -22.64 27.18 -14.77
N PRO A 402 -21.82 27.22 -13.70
CA PRO A 402 -21.90 28.28 -12.71
C PRO A 402 -21.42 29.61 -13.28
N GLU A 403 -21.91 30.72 -12.72
CA GLU A 403 -21.33 32.05 -12.98
C GLU A 403 -19.87 32.06 -12.52
N MET A 404 -19.03 32.82 -13.24
CA MET A 404 -17.58 32.91 -13.02
C MET A 404 -17.22 33.87 -11.89
#